data_AF-A0A101X3Q9-F1
#
_entry.id   AF-A0A101X3Q9-F1
#
_cell.length_a   1.000
_cell.length_b   1.000
_cell.length_c   1.000
_cell.angle_alpha   90.00
_cell.angle_beta   90.00
_cell.angle_gamma   90.00
#
_symmetry.space_group_name_H-M   'P 1'
#
loop_
_entity.id
_entity.type
_entity.pdbx_description
1 polymer ?
#
loop_
_entity_poly.entity_id
_entity_poly.type
_entity_poly.pdbx_seq_one_letter_code
_entity_poly.pdbx_strand_id
1 'polypeptide(L)'
;MVSAHKLASVLYRELSYQGYTASRISGLRPMDVRRAIRAARYNKLVISVLMGFYIGLMGTVPYVLKKPGLSLIETLVTSFFMVFASSINAVFSLQSTDHIKGLLATLPLEPRLVKRALTLSLYMTMDLPIYVSITASMALSIVMGGVPYTLIGTLEGIPLGIIASMGFILIAERTLRNPISGNVVKALALAPIILASMAMGYVINVNPSELNSALSLAPVVGGLFITGLGAPLYVTIMYITLFSALAYVMLQRASNRLFESTVQVQAIRVKAPGVFRIRNPLMALIRVDLTQSFRSRMAALWALPIGYWLITVLTTIISGTKLNPMLMLTYTMELSLLTAFIPYALYMSELRGAVVFRLLPISPIRNLISKLTMTLIAYYIATAPMMIIALFYKLPLSLQVPILLAFGPPIAATAVMAILFEESISEGAVPSTLTMFVYALIVMLVEGLPTASLFVAQMLIGGYVIPALVMLIISMIEFAVALVILARLSRH
;
A
#
# COMPACT_ATOMS: atom_id res chain seq x y z
N MET A 1 -40.78 3.90 10.87
CA MET A 1 -40.12 2.72 10.25
C MET A 1 -38.69 3.09 9.88
N VAL A 2 -37.69 2.39 10.41
CA VAL A 2 -36.27 2.63 10.06
C VAL A 2 -35.98 1.87 8.77
N SER A 3 -35.57 2.57 7.70
CA SER A 3 -35.16 1.91 6.46
C SER A 3 -33.76 1.31 6.59
N ALA A 4 -33.51 0.17 5.93
CA ALA A 4 -32.19 -0.47 5.91
C ALA A 4 -31.10 0.48 5.39
N HIS A 5 -31.44 1.35 4.45
CA HIS A 5 -30.54 2.37 3.91
C HIS A 5 -30.15 3.44 4.96
N LYS A 6 -31.12 3.92 5.75
CA LYS A 6 -30.84 4.90 6.81
C LYS A 6 -29.95 4.28 7.89
N LEU A 7 -30.23 3.06 8.31
CA LEU A 7 -29.40 2.32 9.27
C LEU A 7 -27.99 2.08 8.72
N ALA A 8 -27.87 1.63 7.46
CA ALA A 8 -26.58 1.43 6.81
C ALA A 8 -25.77 2.72 6.69
N SER A 9 -26.41 3.86 6.43
CA SER A 9 -25.73 5.16 6.35
C SER A 9 -25.12 5.61 7.69
N VAL A 10 -25.79 5.27 8.81
CA VAL A 10 -25.29 5.55 10.16
C VAL A 10 -24.14 4.61 10.49
N LEU A 11 -24.31 3.32 10.22
CA LEU A 11 -23.24 2.32 10.38
C LEU A 11 -22.01 2.68 9.53
N TYR A 12 -22.21 3.09 8.28
CA TYR A 12 -21.13 3.53 7.40
C TYR A 12 -20.36 4.73 7.97
N ARG A 13 -21.04 5.71 8.59
CA ARG A 13 -20.38 6.85 9.23
C ARG A 13 -19.50 6.40 10.40
N GLU A 14 -20.01 5.47 11.21
CA GLU A 14 -19.26 4.91 12.33
C GLU A 14 -18.08 4.06 11.85
N LEU A 15 -18.27 3.22 10.84
CA LEU A 15 -17.21 2.47 10.16
C LEU A 15 -16.13 3.39 9.58
N SER A 16 -16.55 4.50 8.95
CA SER A 16 -15.61 5.48 8.39
C SER A 16 -14.85 6.20 9.48
N TYR A 17 -15.50 6.53 10.60
CA TYR A 17 -14.87 7.15 11.76
C TYR A 17 -13.87 6.19 12.42
N GLN A 18 -14.26 4.94 12.66
CA GLN A 18 -13.40 3.91 13.23
C GLN A 18 -12.26 3.54 12.29
N GLY A 19 -12.55 3.37 11.00
CA GLY A 19 -11.54 3.16 9.95
C GLY A 19 -10.52 4.30 9.92
N TYR A 20 -10.98 5.55 9.98
CA TYR A 20 -10.11 6.73 10.00
C TYR A 20 -9.29 6.84 11.30
N THR A 21 -9.88 6.57 12.46
CA THR A 21 -9.16 6.57 13.74
C THR A 21 -8.16 5.41 13.84
N ALA A 22 -8.51 4.25 13.29
CA ALA A 22 -7.65 3.07 13.24
C ALA A 22 -6.51 3.24 12.21
N SER A 23 -6.78 3.84 11.04
CA SER A 23 -5.78 4.08 10.00
C SER A 23 -4.74 5.12 10.42
N ARG A 24 -5.05 5.94 11.44
CA ARG A 24 -4.08 6.89 11.99
C ARG A 24 -2.93 6.16 12.65
N ILE A 25 -1.76 6.31 12.03
CA ILE A 25 -0.49 5.94 12.61
C ILE A 25 -0.26 6.70 13.93
N SER A 26 -0.86 7.87 14.13
CA SER A 26 -0.79 8.62 15.39
C SER A 26 -1.70 8.09 16.52
N GLY A 27 -2.67 7.21 16.24
CA GLY A 27 -3.55 6.60 17.27
C GLY A 27 -4.39 7.57 18.11
N LEU A 28 -4.28 8.89 17.89
CA LEU A 28 -5.04 9.92 18.58
C LEU A 28 -6.47 9.97 18.04
N ARG A 29 -7.43 9.86 18.96
CA ARG A 29 -8.85 10.07 18.64
C ARG A 29 -9.06 11.55 18.30
N PRO A 30 -9.72 11.87 17.18
CA PRO A 30 -10.04 13.24 16.83
C PRO A 30 -11.02 13.81 17.86
N MET A 31 -10.79 15.05 18.28
CA MET A 31 -11.65 15.73 19.27
C MET A 31 -13.06 15.99 18.73
N ASP A 32 -13.21 16.15 17.41
CA ASP A 32 -14.49 16.35 16.75
C ASP A 32 -14.81 15.20 15.77
N VAL A 33 -15.83 14.41 16.13
CA VAL A 33 -16.34 13.28 15.34
C VAL A 33 -16.88 13.74 13.98
N ARG A 34 -17.55 14.91 13.91
CA ARG A 34 -18.12 15.41 12.65
C ARG A 34 -17.02 15.80 11.67
N ARG A 35 -15.98 16.46 12.17
CA ARG A 35 -14.79 16.82 11.37
C ARG A 35 -14.04 15.58 10.88
N ALA A 36 -13.91 14.58 11.74
CA ALA A 36 -13.29 13.30 11.39
C ALA A 36 -14.04 12.55 10.29
N ILE A 37 -15.38 12.47 10.37
CA ILE A 37 -16.21 11.84 9.33
C ILE A 37 -16.08 12.61 8.01
N ARG A 38 -16.07 13.95 8.05
CA ARG A 38 -15.86 14.78 6.85
C ARG A 38 -14.50 14.53 6.22
N ALA A 39 -13.44 14.48 7.03
CA ALA A 39 -12.09 14.17 6.57
C ALA A 39 -11.98 12.76 6.00
N ALA A 40 -12.62 11.76 6.61
CA ALA A 40 -12.65 10.39 6.11
C ALA A 40 -13.32 10.31 4.72
N ARG A 41 -14.44 11.03 4.51
CA ARG A 41 -15.10 11.11 3.20
C ARG A 41 -14.25 11.82 2.16
N TYR A 42 -13.61 12.93 2.54
CA TYR A 42 -12.69 13.64 1.65
C TYR A 42 -11.50 12.76 1.25
N ASN A 43 -10.90 12.05 2.21
CA ASN A 43 -9.81 11.12 1.95
C ASN A 43 -10.24 10.00 1.00
N LYS A 44 -11.44 9.43 1.21
CA LYS A 44 -12.02 8.44 0.30
C LYS A 44 -12.18 8.99 -1.11
N LEU A 45 -12.63 10.24 -1.27
CA LEU A 45 -12.75 10.90 -2.57
C LEU A 45 -11.39 11.08 -3.24
N VAL A 46 -10.42 11.66 -2.53
CA VAL A 46 -9.07 11.90 -3.07
C VAL A 46 -8.39 10.59 -3.49
N ILE A 47 -8.45 9.55 -2.65
CA ILE A 47 -7.92 8.22 -2.98
C ILE A 47 -8.65 7.65 -4.20
N SER A 48 -9.97 7.80 -4.28
CA SER A 48 -10.73 7.28 -5.42
C SER A 48 -10.35 7.97 -6.73
N VAL A 49 -10.17 9.29 -6.71
CA VAL A 49 -9.72 10.08 -7.87
C VAL A 49 -8.32 9.66 -8.31
N LEU A 50 -7.37 9.56 -7.38
CA LEU A 50 -6.01 9.12 -7.68
C LEU A 50 -5.98 7.73 -8.32
N MET A 51 -6.76 6.79 -7.79
CA MET A 51 -6.81 5.45 -8.33
C MET A 51 -7.53 5.40 -9.68
N GLY A 52 -8.55 6.24 -9.90
CA GLY A 52 -9.14 6.45 -11.21
C GLY A 52 -8.12 6.96 -12.23
N PHE A 53 -7.25 7.88 -11.82
CA PHE A 53 -6.12 8.34 -12.64
C PHE A 53 -5.13 7.22 -12.94
N TYR A 54 -4.79 6.38 -11.95
CA TYR A 54 -3.94 5.20 -12.15
C TYR A 54 -4.54 4.19 -13.13
N ILE A 55 -5.85 3.91 -13.03
CA ILE A 55 -6.57 3.07 -14.00
C ILE A 55 -6.55 3.72 -15.39
N GLY A 56 -6.67 5.04 -15.45
CA GLY A 56 -6.43 5.85 -16.65
C GLY A 56 -5.07 5.55 -17.28
N LEU A 57 -4.00 5.69 -16.49
CA LEU A 57 -2.63 5.52 -16.92
C LEU A 57 -2.32 4.08 -17.34
N MET A 58 -2.63 3.10 -16.49
CA MET A 58 -2.46 1.67 -16.77
C MET A 58 -3.39 1.17 -17.90
N GLY A 59 -4.53 1.81 -18.08
CA GLY A 59 -5.43 1.50 -19.20
C GLY A 59 -4.94 2.08 -20.53
N THR A 60 -4.19 3.17 -20.53
CA THR A 60 -3.78 3.92 -21.74
C THR A 60 -2.40 3.53 -22.26
N VAL A 61 -1.42 3.34 -21.37
CA VAL A 61 -0.03 3.02 -21.72
C VAL A 61 0.07 1.79 -22.64
N PRO A 62 -0.63 0.67 -22.38
CA PRO A 62 -0.64 -0.47 -23.28
C PRO A 62 -1.11 -0.19 -24.72
N TYR A 63 -2.10 0.70 -24.89
CA TYR A 63 -2.58 1.09 -26.23
C TYR A 63 -1.52 1.91 -26.97
N VAL A 64 -0.85 2.84 -26.27
CA VAL A 64 0.26 3.62 -26.83
C VAL A 64 1.43 2.72 -27.23
N LEU A 65 1.70 1.67 -26.45
CA LEU A 65 2.72 0.66 -26.73
C LEU A 65 2.28 -0.41 -27.75
N LYS A 66 1.10 -0.26 -28.38
CA LYS A 66 0.53 -1.20 -29.36
C LYS A 66 0.34 -2.63 -28.81
N LYS A 67 0.10 -2.76 -27.51
CA LYS A 67 -0.19 -4.03 -26.81
C LYS A 67 -1.51 -3.93 -26.03
N PRO A 68 -2.66 -3.73 -26.70
CA PRO A 68 -3.93 -3.41 -26.04
C PRO A 68 -4.42 -4.50 -25.06
N GLY A 69 -4.09 -5.78 -25.29
CA GLY A 69 -4.45 -6.88 -24.38
C GLY A 69 -3.84 -6.73 -22.98
N LEU A 70 -2.70 -6.07 -22.83
CA LEU A 70 -2.10 -5.82 -21.51
C LEU A 70 -2.98 -4.90 -20.65
N SER A 71 -3.76 -4.01 -21.27
CA SER A 71 -4.66 -3.11 -20.55
C SER A 71 -5.73 -3.85 -19.74
N LEU A 72 -6.17 -5.05 -20.18
CA LEU A 72 -7.09 -5.89 -19.42
C LEU A 72 -6.44 -6.32 -18.10
N ILE A 73 -5.22 -6.83 -18.17
CA ILE A 73 -4.51 -7.37 -17.01
C ILE A 73 -4.12 -6.25 -16.05
N GLU A 74 -3.62 -5.13 -16.56
CA GLU A 74 -3.18 -4.00 -15.73
C GLU A 74 -4.35 -3.34 -15.00
N THR A 75 -5.49 -3.16 -15.67
CA THR A 75 -6.71 -2.60 -15.04
C THR A 75 -7.38 -3.58 -14.08
N LEU A 76 -7.33 -4.89 -14.35
CA LEU A 76 -7.77 -5.93 -13.41
C LEU A 76 -6.99 -5.87 -12.11
N VAL A 77 -5.66 -5.85 -12.20
CA VAL A 77 -4.79 -5.85 -11.02
C VAL A 77 -4.95 -4.56 -10.23
N THR A 78 -5.01 -3.41 -10.92
CA THR A 78 -5.20 -2.10 -10.28
C THR A 78 -6.55 -2.01 -9.56
N SER A 79 -7.64 -2.44 -10.21
CA SER A 79 -8.98 -2.44 -9.59
C SER A 79 -9.10 -3.46 -8.44
N PHE A 80 -8.50 -4.65 -8.57
CA PHE A 80 -8.37 -5.62 -7.49
C PHE A 80 -7.71 -5.01 -6.27
N PHE A 81 -6.54 -4.38 -6.44
CA PHE A 81 -5.79 -3.74 -5.37
C PHE A 81 -6.59 -2.65 -4.69
N MET A 82 -7.25 -1.82 -5.48
CA MET A 82 -8.03 -0.69 -4.98
C MET A 82 -9.16 -1.16 -4.05
N VAL A 83 -9.92 -2.17 -4.47
CA VAL A 83 -11.05 -2.71 -3.69
C VAL A 83 -10.55 -3.49 -2.47
N PHE A 84 -9.49 -4.28 -2.64
CA PHE A 84 -8.88 -5.05 -1.56
C PHE A 84 -8.33 -4.15 -0.44
N ALA A 85 -7.55 -3.12 -0.79
CA ALA A 85 -6.96 -2.19 0.18
C ALA A 85 -8.04 -1.36 0.92
N SER A 86 -9.10 -0.96 0.22
CA SER A 86 -10.21 -0.20 0.81
C SER A 86 -11.00 -1.03 1.83
N SER A 87 -11.26 -2.30 1.51
CA SER A 87 -12.06 -3.20 2.36
C SER A 87 -11.30 -3.73 3.58
N ILE A 88 -10.02 -4.09 3.44
CA ILE A 88 -9.21 -4.58 4.57
C ILE A 88 -9.06 -3.54 5.68
N ASN A 89 -8.89 -2.26 5.34
CA ASN A 89 -8.75 -1.19 6.33
C ASN A 89 -10.02 -1.01 7.17
N ALA A 90 -11.20 -1.07 6.53
CA ALA A 90 -12.48 -1.01 7.23
C ALA A 90 -12.65 -2.20 8.17
N VAL A 91 -12.18 -3.38 7.77
CA VAL A 91 -12.44 -4.60 8.53
C VAL A 91 -11.50 -4.79 9.72
N PHE A 92 -10.23 -4.40 9.60
CA PHE A 92 -9.35 -4.34 10.78
C PHE A 92 -9.86 -3.36 11.84
N SER A 93 -10.61 -2.31 11.45
CA SER A 93 -11.23 -1.39 12.41
C SER A 93 -12.44 -1.99 13.13
N LEU A 94 -13.20 -2.86 12.44
CA LEU A 94 -14.34 -3.58 13.01
C LEU A 94 -13.92 -4.63 14.04
N GLN A 95 -12.83 -5.35 13.78
CA GLN A 95 -12.31 -6.38 14.69
C GLN A 95 -11.75 -5.82 16.01
N SER A 96 -11.53 -4.51 16.10
CA SER A 96 -10.94 -3.86 17.28
C SER A 96 -11.94 -3.17 18.21
N THR A 97 -13.26 -3.21 17.93
CA THR A 97 -14.22 -2.30 18.59
C THR A 97 -15.54 -2.97 18.98
N ASP A 98 -15.83 -3.05 20.29
CA ASP A 98 -17.07 -3.65 20.84
C ASP A 98 -18.31 -2.74 20.69
N HIS A 99 -18.11 -1.44 20.41
CA HIS A 99 -19.18 -0.43 20.48
C HIS A 99 -20.30 -0.61 19.46
N ILE A 100 -20.00 -1.00 18.21
CA ILE A 100 -21.04 -1.15 17.18
C ILE A 100 -21.93 -2.36 17.49
N LYS A 101 -21.33 -3.44 17.98
CA LYS A 101 -22.04 -4.67 18.36
C LYS A 101 -22.95 -4.43 19.57
N GLY A 102 -22.44 -3.81 20.62
CA GLY A 102 -23.23 -3.46 21.81
C GLY A 102 -24.39 -2.50 21.49
N LEU A 103 -24.16 -1.54 20.59
CA LEU A 103 -25.19 -0.60 20.14
C LEU A 103 -26.28 -1.29 19.30
N LEU A 104 -25.91 -2.18 18.37
CA LEU A 104 -26.88 -2.90 17.55
C LEU A 104 -27.70 -3.93 18.35
N ALA A 105 -27.09 -4.57 19.36
CA ALA A 105 -27.77 -5.54 20.22
C ALA A 105 -28.79 -4.91 21.19
N THR A 106 -28.66 -3.61 21.48
CA THR A 106 -29.55 -2.88 22.39
C THR A 106 -30.73 -2.21 21.66
N LEU A 107 -30.74 -2.24 20.32
CA LEU A 107 -31.82 -1.66 19.52
C LEU A 107 -32.87 -2.73 19.15
N PRO A 108 -34.18 -2.45 19.29
CA PRO A 108 -35.26 -3.36 18.93
C PRO A 108 -35.46 -3.40 17.41
N LEU A 109 -34.50 -3.97 16.68
CA LEU A 109 -34.49 -4.03 15.22
C LEU A 109 -34.66 -5.47 14.71
N GLU A 110 -35.34 -5.62 13.58
CA GLU A 110 -35.51 -6.92 12.94
C GLU A 110 -34.16 -7.48 12.46
N PRO A 111 -33.80 -8.75 12.76
CA PRO A 111 -32.49 -9.32 12.40
C PRO A 111 -32.19 -9.28 10.90
N ARG A 112 -33.21 -9.47 10.05
CA ARG A 112 -33.06 -9.41 8.58
C ARG A 112 -32.69 -8.00 8.12
N LEU A 113 -33.26 -6.98 8.74
CA LEU A 113 -33.00 -5.58 8.43
C LEU A 113 -31.58 -5.18 8.86
N VAL A 114 -31.14 -5.67 10.02
CA VAL A 114 -29.76 -5.49 10.50
C VAL A 114 -28.76 -6.12 9.53
N LYS A 115 -28.94 -7.40 9.15
CA LYS A 115 -28.02 -8.10 8.22
C LYS A 115 -27.88 -7.39 6.87
N ARG A 116 -29.00 -6.90 6.31
CA ARG A 116 -28.99 -6.10 5.07
C ARG A 116 -28.25 -4.78 5.25
N ALA A 117 -28.50 -4.07 6.35
CA ALA A 117 -27.84 -2.80 6.63
C ALA A 117 -26.32 -2.95 6.85
N LEU A 118 -25.88 -4.04 7.49
CA LEU A 118 -24.46 -4.35 7.68
C LEU A 118 -23.75 -4.59 6.35
N THR A 119 -24.33 -5.46 5.51
CA THR A 119 -23.80 -5.76 4.17
C THR A 119 -23.69 -4.49 3.33
N LEU A 120 -24.73 -3.65 3.35
CA LEU A 120 -24.77 -2.39 2.62
C LEU A 120 -23.77 -1.36 3.18
N SER A 121 -23.58 -1.32 4.51
CA SER A 121 -22.61 -0.41 5.14
C SER A 121 -21.17 -0.77 4.80
N LEU A 122 -20.85 -2.07 4.70
CA LEU A 122 -19.55 -2.54 4.24
C LEU A 122 -19.35 -2.22 2.75
N TYR A 123 -20.37 -2.43 1.92
CA TYR A 123 -20.32 -2.04 0.50
C TYR A 123 -20.09 -0.53 0.33
N MET A 124 -20.75 0.31 1.13
CA MET A 124 -20.54 1.76 1.15
C MET A 124 -19.11 2.17 1.53
N THR A 125 -18.25 1.28 2.04
CA THR A 125 -16.83 1.61 2.22
C THR A 125 -16.04 1.55 0.91
N MET A 126 -16.49 0.75 -0.07
CA MET A 126 -15.83 0.49 -1.35
C MET A 126 -16.59 1.03 -2.57
N ASP A 127 -17.79 1.56 -2.42
CA ASP A 127 -18.65 2.05 -3.52
C ASP A 127 -17.97 3.11 -4.42
N LEU A 128 -17.36 4.16 -3.85
CA LEU A 128 -16.72 5.23 -4.62
C LEU A 128 -15.50 4.72 -5.41
N PRO A 129 -14.60 3.91 -4.81
CA PRO A 129 -13.61 3.16 -5.57
C PRO A 129 -14.16 2.41 -6.78
N ILE A 130 -15.18 1.60 -6.55
CA ILE A 130 -15.81 0.76 -7.57
C ILE A 130 -16.39 1.62 -8.70
N TYR A 131 -17.13 2.67 -8.35
CA TYR A 131 -17.72 3.57 -9.34
C TYR A 131 -16.64 4.26 -10.16
N VAL A 132 -15.63 4.86 -9.52
CA VAL A 132 -14.56 5.56 -10.26
C VAL A 132 -13.80 4.60 -11.19
N SER A 133 -13.50 3.37 -10.75
CA SER A 133 -12.85 2.37 -11.60
C SER A 133 -13.69 2.02 -12.82
N ILE A 134 -14.99 1.79 -12.65
CA ILE A 134 -15.90 1.46 -13.75
C ILE A 134 -16.01 2.65 -14.70
N THR A 135 -16.23 3.87 -14.20
CA THR A 135 -16.41 5.06 -15.05
C THR A 135 -15.15 5.38 -15.84
N ALA A 136 -13.97 5.34 -15.21
CA ALA A 136 -12.69 5.59 -15.88
C ALA A 136 -12.43 4.54 -16.96
N SER A 137 -12.64 3.26 -16.65
CA SER A 137 -12.40 2.16 -17.61
C SER A 137 -13.39 2.16 -18.75
N MET A 138 -14.65 2.50 -18.48
CA MET A 138 -15.67 2.66 -19.52
C MET A 138 -15.32 3.81 -20.46
N ALA A 139 -14.96 4.98 -19.92
CA ALA A 139 -14.52 6.12 -20.73
C ALA A 139 -13.31 5.76 -21.61
N LEU A 140 -12.31 5.09 -21.03
CA LEU A 140 -11.13 4.63 -21.78
C LEU A 140 -11.48 3.61 -22.88
N SER A 141 -12.31 2.62 -22.57
CA SER A 141 -12.78 1.63 -23.54
C SER A 141 -13.52 2.28 -24.71
N ILE A 142 -14.29 3.34 -24.45
CA ILE A 142 -15.00 4.10 -25.50
C ILE A 142 -14.01 4.90 -26.35
N VAL A 143 -13.08 5.62 -25.72
CA VAL A 143 -12.12 6.51 -26.41
C VAL A 143 -11.13 5.72 -27.27
N MET A 144 -10.62 4.60 -26.77
CA MET A 144 -9.62 3.80 -27.49
C MET A 144 -10.21 2.97 -28.63
N GLY A 145 -11.53 2.68 -28.57
CA GLY A 145 -12.22 1.87 -29.57
C GLY A 145 -11.79 0.39 -29.56
N GLY A 146 -12.53 -0.44 -30.29
CA GLY A 146 -12.27 -1.89 -30.37
C GLY A 146 -12.82 -2.67 -29.17
N VAL A 147 -12.09 -3.71 -28.74
CA VAL A 147 -12.50 -4.56 -27.62
C VAL A 147 -12.31 -3.79 -26.30
N PRO A 148 -13.31 -3.76 -25.40
CA PRO A 148 -13.26 -2.97 -24.17
C PRO A 148 -12.38 -3.65 -23.08
N TYR A 149 -11.10 -3.86 -23.38
CA TYR A 149 -10.16 -4.58 -22.52
C TYR A 149 -10.06 -3.98 -21.11
N THR A 150 -10.02 -2.65 -21.00
CA THR A 150 -9.92 -1.95 -19.70
C THR A 150 -11.17 -2.14 -18.84
N LEU A 151 -12.36 -2.13 -19.45
CA LEU A 151 -13.62 -2.36 -18.74
C LEU A 151 -13.72 -3.82 -18.31
N ILE A 152 -13.39 -4.77 -19.18
CA ILE A 152 -13.41 -6.21 -18.86
C ILE A 152 -12.48 -6.49 -17.67
N GLY A 153 -11.24 -6.02 -17.73
CA GLY A 153 -10.27 -6.19 -16.64
C GLY A 153 -10.81 -5.65 -15.32
N THR A 154 -11.38 -4.44 -15.34
CA THR A 154 -11.97 -3.83 -14.15
C THR A 154 -13.18 -4.59 -13.59
N LEU A 155 -14.06 -5.09 -14.46
CA LEU A 155 -15.24 -5.86 -14.06
C LEU A 155 -14.88 -7.24 -13.49
N GLU A 156 -13.74 -7.81 -13.86
CA GLU A 156 -13.20 -9.02 -13.24
C GLU A 156 -12.42 -8.72 -11.96
N GLY A 157 -11.62 -7.65 -11.93
CA GLY A 157 -10.76 -7.29 -10.81
C GLY A 157 -11.53 -6.86 -9.56
N ILE A 158 -12.59 -6.08 -9.71
CA ILE A 158 -13.44 -5.64 -8.58
C ILE A 158 -14.00 -6.82 -7.77
N PRO A 159 -14.75 -7.79 -8.36
CA PRO A 159 -15.31 -8.88 -7.58
C PRO A 159 -14.23 -9.80 -7.00
N LEU A 160 -13.11 -10.04 -7.71
CA LEU A 160 -11.97 -10.79 -7.16
C LEU A 160 -11.37 -10.09 -5.93
N GLY A 161 -11.28 -8.75 -5.95
CA GLY A 161 -10.82 -7.95 -4.81
C GLY A 161 -11.74 -8.09 -3.59
N ILE A 162 -13.05 -8.10 -3.80
CA ILE A 162 -14.05 -8.34 -2.73
C ILE A 162 -13.92 -9.78 -2.20
N ILE A 163 -13.82 -10.78 -3.08
CA ILE A 163 -13.69 -12.18 -2.66
C ILE A 163 -12.43 -12.36 -1.81
N ALA A 164 -11.30 -11.83 -2.26
CA ALA A 164 -10.03 -11.94 -1.56
C ALA A 164 -10.07 -11.25 -0.19
N SER A 165 -10.63 -10.03 -0.11
CA SER A 165 -10.72 -9.32 1.17
C SER A 165 -11.66 -10.03 2.15
N MET A 166 -12.87 -10.40 1.70
CA MET A 166 -13.85 -11.11 2.53
C MET A 166 -13.35 -12.50 2.94
N GLY A 167 -12.66 -13.22 2.06
CA GLY A 167 -12.02 -14.49 2.37
C GLY A 167 -10.92 -14.34 3.42
N PHE A 168 -10.05 -13.34 3.26
CA PHE A 168 -9.02 -13.03 4.24
C PHE A 168 -9.60 -12.73 5.63
N ILE A 169 -10.71 -11.99 5.68
CA ILE A 169 -11.41 -11.64 6.93
C ILE A 169 -11.93 -12.89 7.64
N LEU A 170 -12.58 -13.79 6.89
CA LEU A 170 -13.12 -15.04 7.42
C LEU A 170 -12.01 -15.97 7.93
N ILE A 171 -10.84 -15.95 7.30
CA ILE A 171 -9.66 -16.70 7.75
C ILE A 171 -9.09 -16.06 9.01
N ALA A 172 -8.85 -14.74 8.98
CA ALA A 172 -8.31 -13.97 10.08
C ALA A 172 -9.09 -14.19 11.38
N GLU A 173 -10.43 -14.12 11.32
CA GLU A 173 -11.30 -14.36 12.47
C GLU A 173 -11.07 -15.73 13.13
N ARG A 174 -10.82 -16.78 12.33
CA ARG A 174 -10.58 -18.15 12.83
C ARG A 174 -9.20 -18.28 13.47
N THR A 175 -8.18 -17.63 12.92
CA THR A 175 -6.80 -17.72 13.40
C THR A 175 -6.46 -16.75 14.52
N LEU A 176 -7.20 -15.65 14.70
CA LEU A 176 -6.93 -14.60 15.69
C LEU A 176 -7.19 -15.00 17.17
N ARG A 177 -7.62 -16.23 17.45
CA ARG A 177 -7.75 -16.74 18.83
C ARG A 177 -6.40 -16.84 19.56
N ASN A 178 -5.27 -16.88 18.83
CA ASN A 178 -3.93 -16.88 19.40
C ASN A 178 -3.21 -15.54 19.14
N PRO A 179 -2.46 -15.00 20.12
CA PRO A 179 -1.75 -13.74 19.96
C PRO A 179 -0.61 -13.82 18.91
N ILE A 180 0.07 -14.95 18.75
CA ILE A 180 1.18 -15.09 17.78
C ILE A 180 0.66 -15.08 16.33
N SER A 181 -0.52 -15.67 16.07
CA SER A 181 -1.12 -15.73 14.74
C SER A 181 -1.66 -14.38 14.26
N GLY A 182 -1.94 -13.42 15.15
CA GLY A 182 -2.47 -12.10 14.75
C GLY A 182 -1.49 -11.23 13.94
N ASN A 183 -0.17 -11.37 14.17
CA ASN A 183 0.85 -10.71 13.36
C ASN A 183 1.09 -11.44 12.03
N VAL A 184 1.03 -12.78 12.04
CA VAL A 184 1.13 -13.60 10.82
C VAL A 184 -0.03 -13.34 9.89
N VAL A 185 -1.25 -13.18 10.41
CA VAL A 185 -2.44 -12.81 9.64
C VAL A 185 -2.26 -11.44 9.00
N LYS A 186 -1.78 -10.42 9.72
CA LYS A 186 -1.52 -9.10 9.13
C LYS A 186 -0.46 -9.11 8.02
N ALA A 187 0.57 -9.96 8.14
CA ALA A 187 1.55 -10.17 7.08
C ALA A 187 0.95 -10.96 5.89
N LEU A 188 0.10 -11.95 6.16
CA LEU A 188 -0.67 -12.68 5.14
C LEU A 188 -1.67 -11.80 4.39
N ALA A 189 -2.07 -10.64 4.92
CA ALA A 189 -2.88 -9.67 4.19
C ALA A 189 -2.16 -9.13 2.94
N LEU A 190 -0.81 -9.15 2.96
CA LEU A 190 0.02 -8.79 1.81
C LEU A 190 0.21 -9.97 0.85
N ALA A 191 -0.11 -11.21 1.23
CA ALA A 191 0.08 -12.37 0.37
C ALA A 191 -0.82 -12.35 -0.88
N PRO A 192 -2.13 -12.03 -0.80
CA PRO A 192 -2.96 -11.83 -2.00
C PRO A 192 -2.42 -10.71 -2.89
N ILE A 193 -1.82 -9.68 -2.28
CA ILE A 193 -1.22 -8.57 -3.01
C ILE A 193 -0.01 -9.05 -3.81
N ILE A 194 0.90 -9.76 -3.15
CA ILE A 194 2.11 -10.34 -3.76
C ILE A 194 1.73 -11.38 -4.83
N LEU A 195 0.73 -12.22 -4.59
CA LEU A 195 0.29 -13.23 -5.56
C LEU A 195 -0.36 -12.59 -6.80
N ALA A 196 -1.17 -11.54 -6.63
CA ALA A 196 -1.78 -10.81 -7.74
C ALA A 196 -0.73 -10.08 -8.60
N SER A 197 0.28 -9.46 -7.98
CA SER A 197 1.38 -8.81 -8.71
C SER A 197 2.32 -9.83 -9.36
N MET A 198 2.54 -11.00 -8.75
CA MET A 198 3.27 -12.11 -9.39
C MET A 198 2.53 -12.63 -10.62
N ALA A 199 1.21 -12.81 -10.53
CA ALA A 199 0.39 -13.22 -11.66
C ALA A 199 0.43 -12.17 -12.79
N MET A 200 0.42 -10.87 -12.45
CA MET A 200 0.59 -9.78 -13.40
C MET A 200 1.92 -9.89 -14.17
N GLY A 201 3.03 -10.08 -13.45
CA GLY A 201 4.34 -10.26 -14.06
C GLY A 201 4.44 -11.49 -14.97
N TYR A 202 3.68 -12.54 -14.68
CA TYR A 202 3.56 -13.69 -15.58
C TYR A 202 2.82 -13.33 -16.86
N VAL A 203 1.61 -12.78 -16.77
CA VAL A 203 0.75 -12.60 -17.96
C VAL A 203 1.27 -11.49 -18.88
N ILE A 204 1.92 -10.45 -18.35
CA ILE A 204 2.47 -9.34 -19.16
C ILE A 204 3.59 -9.81 -20.11
N ASN A 205 4.32 -10.86 -19.73
CA ASN A 205 5.46 -11.34 -20.50
C ASN A 205 5.10 -12.41 -21.53
N VAL A 206 3.83 -12.82 -21.60
CA VAL A 206 3.37 -13.81 -22.58
C VAL A 206 2.68 -13.09 -23.74
N ASN A 207 3.15 -13.34 -24.97
CA ASN A 207 2.47 -12.85 -26.17
C ASN A 207 1.10 -13.51 -26.28
N PRO A 208 -0.01 -12.74 -26.31
CA PRO A 208 -1.36 -13.32 -26.41
C PRO A 208 -1.57 -14.18 -27.66
N SER A 209 -0.83 -13.90 -28.73
CA SER A 209 -0.83 -14.68 -29.99
C SER A 209 -0.15 -16.04 -29.89
N GLU A 210 0.71 -16.24 -28.88
CA GLU A 210 1.42 -17.50 -28.62
C GLU A 210 0.72 -18.35 -27.56
N LEU A 211 -0.33 -17.81 -26.92
CA LEU A 211 -1.11 -18.54 -25.93
C LEU A 211 -1.95 -19.62 -26.59
N ASN A 212 -2.00 -20.79 -25.93
CA ASN A 212 -2.87 -21.89 -26.36
C ASN A 212 -4.33 -21.41 -26.43
N SER A 213 -4.98 -21.62 -27.59
CA SER A 213 -6.39 -21.26 -27.81
C SER A 213 -7.36 -21.87 -26.79
N ALA A 214 -6.99 -22.97 -26.13
CA ALA A 214 -7.75 -23.55 -25.01
C ALA A 214 -7.88 -22.58 -23.81
N LEU A 215 -6.96 -21.63 -23.66
CA LEU A 215 -7.01 -20.58 -22.61
C LEU A 215 -8.11 -19.54 -22.86
N SER A 216 -8.76 -19.55 -24.04
CA SER A 216 -9.96 -18.75 -24.28
C SER A 216 -11.12 -19.10 -23.34
N LEU A 217 -11.10 -20.30 -22.77
CA LEU A 217 -12.07 -20.76 -21.78
C LEU A 217 -11.61 -20.53 -20.33
N ALA A 218 -10.38 -20.06 -20.11
CA ALA A 218 -9.86 -19.85 -18.77
C ALA A 218 -10.39 -18.52 -18.18
N PRO A 219 -10.67 -18.47 -16.87
CA PRO A 219 -11.05 -17.23 -16.21
C PRO A 219 -9.93 -16.20 -16.33
N VAL A 220 -10.29 -14.90 -16.40
CA VAL A 220 -9.37 -13.76 -16.49
C VAL A 220 -8.62 -13.64 -17.82
N VAL A 221 -8.07 -14.74 -18.33
CA VAL A 221 -7.27 -14.76 -19.57
C VAL A 221 -8.16 -14.88 -20.81
N GLY A 222 -9.37 -15.43 -20.66
CA GLY A 222 -10.33 -15.61 -21.77
C GLY A 222 -10.68 -14.32 -22.51
N GLY A 223 -10.67 -13.18 -21.81
CA GLY A 223 -10.92 -11.86 -22.42
C GLY A 223 -9.89 -11.44 -23.46
N LEU A 224 -8.66 -11.99 -23.43
CA LEU A 224 -7.61 -11.71 -24.41
C LEU A 224 -7.93 -12.26 -25.81
N PHE A 225 -8.79 -13.29 -25.89
CA PHE A 225 -9.13 -13.98 -27.14
C PHE A 225 -10.39 -13.43 -27.82
N ILE A 226 -10.93 -12.31 -27.34
CA ILE A 226 -12.12 -11.68 -27.92
C ILE A 226 -11.72 -11.02 -29.24
N THR A 227 -12.18 -11.58 -30.35
CA THR A 227 -12.03 -11.02 -31.71
C THR A 227 -13.37 -10.61 -32.32
N GLY A 228 -14.48 -10.83 -31.61
CA GLY A 228 -15.85 -10.54 -32.04
C GLY A 228 -16.90 -11.12 -31.10
N LEU A 229 -18.13 -11.30 -31.58
CA LEU A 229 -19.26 -11.89 -30.83
C LEU A 229 -19.19 -13.43 -30.74
N GLY A 230 -18.05 -13.96 -30.31
CA GLY A 230 -17.78 -15.40 -30.23
C GLY A 230 -17.85 -15.97 -28.82
N ALA A 231 -17.58 -17.28 -28.70
CA ALA A 231 -17.53 -18.00 -27.43
C ALA A 231 -16.66 -17.33 -26.32
N PRO A 232 -15.47 -16.75 -26.61
CA PRO A 232 -14.66 -16.11 -25.58
C PRO A 232 -15.38 -14.95 -24.87
N LEU A 233 -16.17 -14.16 -25.60
CA LEU A 233 -16.95 -13.06 -25.03
C LEU A 233 -18.00 -13.58 -24.03
N TYR A 234 -18.75 -14.62 -24.40
CA TYR A 234 -19.76 -15.21 -23.52
C TYR A 234 -19.15 -15.83 -22.26
N VAL A 235 -17.99 -16.48 -22.40
CA VAL A 235 -17.26 -17.07 -21.27
C VAL A 235 -16.75 -15.98 -20.32
N THR A 236 -16.20 -14.88 -20.85
CA THR A 236 -15.82 -13.73 -20.03
C THR A 236 -17.01 -13.14 -19.26
N ILE A 237 -18.17 -12.95 -19.91
CA ILE A 237 -19.39 -12.48 -19.24
C ILE A 237 -19.86 -13.47 -18.16
N MET A 238 -19.79 -14.77 -18.46
CA MET A 238 -20.10 -15.83 -17.48
C MET A 238 -19.18 -15.76 -16.26
N TYR A 239 -17.87 -15.54 -16.44
CA TYR A 239 -16.95 -15.40 -15.31
C TYR A 239 -17.17 -14.12 -14.51
N ILE A 240 -17.42 -12.98 -15.18
CA ILE A 240 -17.75 -11.71 -14.50
C ILE A 240 -19.00 -11.89 -13.63
N THR A 241 -20.05 -12.52 -14.18
CA THR A 241 -21.29 -12.77 -13.43
C THR A 241 -21.09 -13.76 -12.28
N LEU A 242 -20.33 -14.83 -12.51
CA LEU A 242 -19.99 -15.82 -11.48
C LEU A 242 -19.17 -15.18 -10.34
N PHE A 243 -18.12 -14.42 -10.66
CA PHE A 243 -17.31 -13.72 -9.67
C PHE A 243 -18.12 -12.67 -8.90
N SER A 244 -19.00 -11.94 -9.59
CA SER A 244 -19.89 -10.96 -8.94
C SER A 244 -20.88 -11.63 -7.98
N ALA A 245 -21.48 -12.76 -8.39
CA ALA A 245 -22.37 -13.54 -7.52
C ALA A 245 -21.62 -14.10 -6.31
N LEU A 246 -20.42 -14.65 -6.51
CA LEU A 246 -19.57 -15.15 -5.42
C LEU A 246 -19.14 -14.03 -4.47
N ALA A 247 -18.75 -12.86 -5.00
CA ALA A 247 -18.41 -11.68 -4.22
C ALA A 247 -19.57 -11.22 -3.33
N TYR A 248 -20.80 -11.20 -3.87
CA TYR A 248 -22.00 -10.89 -3.10
C TYR A 248 -22.23 -11.88 -1.95
N VAL A 249 -22.13 -13.19 -2.22
CA VAL A 249 -22.28 -14.23 -1.19
C VAL A 249 -21.19 -14.14 -0.12
N MET A 250 -19.94 -13.91 -0.52
CA MET A 250 -18.82 -13.72 0.40
C MET A 250 -19.00 -12.47 1.27
N LEU A 251 -19.43 -11.36 0.68
CA LEU A 251 -19.70 -10.11 1.40
C LEU A 251 -20.79 -10.30 2.46
N GLN A 252 -21.89 -10.98 2.13
CA GLN A 252 -22.93 -11.28 3.10
C GLN A 252 -22.42 -12.17 4.25
N ARG A 253 -21.64 -13.21 3.92
CA ARG A 253 -21.08 -14.13 4.92
C ARG A 253 -20.08 -13.44 5.85
N ALA A 254 -19.15 -12.68 5.29
CA ALA A 254 -18.15 -11.93 6.05
C ALA A 254 -18.79 -10.83 6.89
N SER A 255 -19.77 -10.10 6.34
CA SER A 255 -20.59 -9.14 7.09
C SER A 255 -21.19 -9.78 8.33
N ASN A 256 -21.96 -10.86 8.17
CA ASN A 256 -22.65 -11.48 9.31
C ASN A 256 -21.66 -11.97 10.37
N ARG A 257 -20.56 -12.62 9.96
CA ARG A 257 -19.56 -13.13 10.90
C ARG A 257 -18.78 -12.04 11.63
N LEU A 258 -18.43 -10.95 10.96
CA LEU A 258 -17.74 -9.82 11.58
C LEU A 258 -18.52 -9.25 12.78
N PHE A 259 -19.84 -9.25 12.71
CA PHE A 259 -20.69 -8.74 13.78
C PHE A 259 -21.13 -9.81 14.79
N GLU A 260 -21.06 -11.10 14.44
CA GLU A 260 -21.29 -12.23 15.35
C GLU A 260 -20.03 -12.59 16.18
N SER A 261 -18.83 -12.41 15.60
CA SER A 261 -17.52 -12.70 16.19
C SER A 261 -17.30 -12.07 17.57
N THR A 262 -16.75 -12.85 18.50
CA THR A 262 -16.32 -12.44 19.86
C THR A 262 -14.79 -12.32 19.97
N VAL A 263 -14.07 -12.40 18.86
CA VAL A 263 -12.61 -12.46 18.86
C VAL A 263 -12.04 -11.05 19.02
N GLN A 264 -11.76 -10.66 20.26
CA GLN A 264 -10.98 -9.46 20.55
C GLN A 264 -9.55 -9.67 20.06
N VAL A 265 -9.09 -8.81 19.15
CA VAL A 265 -7.67 -8.72 18.81
C VAL A 265 -6.96 -8.12 20.02
N GLN A 266 -6.59 -8.96 20.99
CA GLN A 266 -5.76 -8.54 22.11
C GLN A 266 -4.47 -7.93 21.55
N ALA A 267 -4.16 -6.71 22.00
CA ALA A 267 -2.90 -6.07 21.69
C ALA A 267 -1.76 -6.96 22.20
N ILE A 268 -1.09 -7.66 21.29
CA ILE A 268 -0.05 -8.63 21.60
C ILE A 268 1.09 -7.91 22.33
N ARG A 269 1.31 -8.23 23.61
CA ARG A 269 2.50 -7.80 24.34
C ARG A 269 3.69 -8.65 23.91
N VAL A 270 4.32 -8.31 22.79
CA VAL A 270 5.62 -8.89 22.43
C VAL A 270 6.68 -8.29 23.36
N LYS A 271 7.32 -9.15 24.18
CA LYS A 271 8.50 -8.77 24.97
C LYS A 271 9.52 -8.14 24.03
N ALA A 272 10.03 -6.96 24.39
CA ALA A 272 11.06 -6.30 23.60
C ALA A 272 12.23 -7.27 23.39
N PRO A 273 12.82 -7.36 22.19
CA PRO A 273 14.02 -8.17 21.99
C PRO A 273 15.06 -7.77 23.04
N GLY A 274 15.53 -8.76 23.79
CA GLY A 274 16.48 -8.60 24.89
C GLY A 274 17.93 -8.39 24.43
N VAL A 275 18.13 -8.10 23.14
CA VAL A 275 19.42 -8.25 22.46
C VAL A 275 20.38 -7.09 22.74
N PHE A 276 19.89 -5.91 23.16
CA PHE A 276 20.72 -4.71 23.33
C PHE A 276 20.77 -4.20 24.76
N ARG A 277 21.97 -4.15 25.34
CA ARG A 277 22.26 -3.46 26.60
C ARG A 277 22.27 -1.95 26.33
N ILE A 278 21.31 -1.21 26.89
CA ILE A 278 21.19 0.23 26.67
C ILE A 278 22.36 0.93 27.36
N ARG A 279 23.25 1.55 26.59
CA ARG A 279 24.38 2.34 27.12
C ARG A 279 24.21 3.85 26.90
N ASN A 280 23.55 4.25 25.81
CA ASN A 280 23.37 5.65 25.42
C ASN A 280 21.89 5.97 25.12
N PRO A 281 21.44 7.24 25.25
CA PRO A 281 20.07 7.65 24.94
C PRO A 281 19.68 7.42 23.47
N LEU A 282 20.64 7.52 22.54
CA LEU A 282 20.42 7.18 21.13
C LEU A 282 20.10 5.69 20.94
N MET A 283 20.76 4.82 21.70
CA MET A 283 20.53 3.37 21.65
C MET A 283 19.20 3.00 22.30
N ALA A 284 18.75 3.79 23.28
CA ALA A 284 17.39 3.68 23.82
C ALA A 284 16.35 4.08 22.76
N LEU A 285 16.55 5.17 22.02
CA LEU A 285 15.68 5.61 20.94
C LEU A 285 15.59 4.59 19.80
N ILE A 286 16.73 4.09 19.32
CA ILE A 286 16.77 3.04 18.30
C ILE A 286 16.03 1.80 18.77
N ARG A 287 16.18 1.40 20.04
CA ARG A 287 15.45 0.27 20.60
C ARG A 287 13.94 0.51 20.64
N VAL A 288 13.51 1.73 21.00
CA VAL A 288 12.10 2.12 21.01
C VAL A 288 11.55 2.09 19.58
N ASP A 289 12.22 2.70 18.62
CA ASP A 289 11.82 2.70 17.21
C ASP A 289 11.76 1.27 16.66
N LEU A 290 12.77 0.46 16.93
CA LEU A 290 12.84 -0.94 16.51
C LEU A 290 11.68 -1.75 17.13
N THR A 291 11.46 -1.62 18.44
CA THR A 291 10.32 -2.29 19.08
C THR A 291 8.97 -1.79 18.56
N GLN A 292 8.78 -0.49 18.34
CA GLN A 292 7.54 0.05 17.80
C GLN A 292 7.29 -0.41 16.36
N SER A 293 8.36 -0.48 15.57
CA SER A 293 8.31 -0.93 14.18
C SER A 293 7.91 -2.40 14.07
N PHE A 294 8.32 -3.27 15.01
CA PHE A 294 7.91 -4.69 15.07
C PHE A 294 6.63 -4.96 15.90
N ARG A 295 6.21 -4.03 16.79
CA ARG A 295 5.01 -4.19 17.65
C ARG A 295 3.71 -3.71 17.01
N SER A 296 3.78 -2.83 16.01
CA SER A 296 2.61 -2.11 15.49
C SER A 296 2.22 -2.54 14.08
N ARG A 297 1.19 -1.87 13.50
CA ARG A 297 0.85 -1.98 12.07
C ARG A 297 2.03 -1.66 11.14
N MET A 298 3.10 -1.03 11.65
CA MET A 298 4.32 -0.78 10.90
C MET A 298 5.15 -2.02 10.60
N ALA A 299 4.91 -3.16 11.27
CA ALA A 299 5.57 -4.41 10.90
C ALA A 299 5.25 -4.79 9.45
N ALA A 300 4.08 -4.40 8.94
CA ALA A 300 3.71 -4.57 7.53
C ALA A 300 4.54 -3.69 6.57
N LEU A 301 5.04 -2.53 7.03
CA LEU A 301 5.93 -1.69 6.21
C LEU A 301 7.29 -2.36 5.98
N TRP A 302 7.79 -3.16 6.93
CA TRP A 302 8.99 -3.98 6.75
C TRP A 302 8.81 -5.10 5.72
N ALA A 303 7.57 -5.55 5.50
CA ALA A 303 7.26 -6.56 4.49
C ALA A 303 7.19 -5.98 3.07
N LEU A 304 7.04 -4.66 2.89
CA LEU A 304 6.97 -4.03 1.57
C LEU A 304 8.30 -4.16 0.78
N PRO A 305 9.47 -3.80 1.33
CA PRO A 305 10.75 -4.00 0.65
C PRO A 305 11.02 -5.47 0.26
N ILE A 306 10.70 -6.40 1.17
CA ILE A 306 10.90 -7.85 0.95
C ILE A 306 9.92 -8.40 -0.08
N GLY A 307 8.65 -7.96 -0.03
CA GLY A 307 7.63 -8.33 -1.00
C GLY A 307 7.99 -7.83 -2.40
N TYR A 308 8.47 -6.59 -2.51
CA TYR A 308 8.94 -6.02 -3.78
C TYR A 308 10.11 -6.79 -4.38
N TRP A 309 11.08 -7.20 -3.54
CA TRP A 309 12.16 -8.10 -3.95
C TRP A 309 11.63 -9.44 -4.51
N LEU A 310 10.74 -10.11 -3.77
CA LEU A 310 10.14 -11.38 -4.20
C LEU A 310 9.44 -11.25 -5.56
N ILE A 311 8.63 -10.20 -5.72
CA ILE A 311 7.92 -9.91 -6.97
C ILE A 311 8.92 -9.77 -8.11
N THR A 312 9.94 -8.91 -7.94
CA THR A 312 10.93 -8.62 -8.99
C THR A 312 11.73 -9.86 -9.43
N VAL A 313 12.16 -10.69 -8.47
CA VAL A 313 12.92 -11.92 -8.80
C VAL A 313 12.04 -12.90 -9.56
N LEU A 314 10.79 -13.10 -9.11
CA LEU A 314 9.87 -14.04 -9.73
C LEU A 314 9.42 -13.58 -11.11
N THR A 315 9.12 -12.28 -11.31
CA THR A 315 8.80 -11.74 -12.64
C THR A 315 9.96 -11.93 -13.60
N THR A 316 11.20 -11.75 -13.15
CA THR A 316 12.40 -11.96 -13.98
C THR A 316 12.58 -13.43 -14.37
N ILE A 317 12.41 -14.36 -13.42
CA ILE A 317 12.48 -15.81 -13.69
C ILE A 317 11.40 -16.24 -14.68
N ILE A 318 10.16 -15.82 -14.43
CA ILE A 318 8.99 -16.21 -15.22
C ILE A 318 9.06 -15.67 -16.66
N SER A 319 9.47 -14.41 -16.81
CA SER A 319 9.59 -13.78 -18.12
C SER A 319 10.71 -14.35 -18.98
N GLY A 320 11.57 -15.21 -18.40
CA GLY A 320 12.79 -15.68 -19.05
C GLY A 320 13.77 -14.53 -19.35
N THR A 321 13.50 -13.32 -18.86
CA THR A 321 14.40 -12.19 -19.06
C THR A 321 15.64 -12.42 -18.22
N LYS A 322 16.81 -12.35 -18.86
CA LYS A 322 18.06 -12.35 -18.10
C LYS A 322 18.08 -11.07 -17.26
N LEU A 323 18.44 -11.21 -15.98
CA LEU A 323 18.78 -10.08 -15.14
C LEU A 323 19.73 -9.16 -15.91
N ASN A 324 19.27 -7.93 -16.16
CA ASN A 324 20.03 -6.95 -16.90
C ASN A 324 20.32 -5.73 -16.02
N PRO A 325 21.33 -4.92 -16.38
CA PRO A 325 21.71 -3.73 -15.61
C PRO A 325 20.55 -2.74 -15.36
N MET A 326 19.65 -2.59 -16.34
CA MET A 326 18.54 -1.63 -16.27
C MET A 326 17.47 -2.06 -15.24
N LEU A 327 17.15 -3.35 -15.19
CA LEU A 327 16.23 -3.94 -14.22
C LEU A 327 16.78 -3.81 -12.79
N MET A 328 18.09 -3.93 -12.62
CA MET A 328 18.72 -3.69 -11.32
C MET A 328 18.64 -2.24 -10.86
N LEU A 329 18.88 -1.29 -11.78
CA LEU A 329 18.80 0.14 -11.47
C LEU A 329 17.38 0.54 -11.12
N THR A 330 16.39 0.14 -11.92
CA THR A 330 14.96 0.42 -11.66
C THR A 330 14.47 -0.21 -10.36
N TYR A 331 14.83 -1.48 -10.09
CA TYR A 331 14.57 -2.13 -8.80
C TYR A 331 15.09 -1.30 -7.62
N THR A 332 16.32 -0.83 -7.73
CA THR A 332 16.97 -0.11 -6.62
C THR A 332 16.29 1.23 -6.36
N MET A 333 15.89 1.97 -7.40
CA MET A 333 15.19 3.25 -7.25
C MET A 333 13.80 3.08 -6.63
N GLU A 334 13.04 2.07 -7.08
CA GLU A 334 11.72 1.79 -6.50
C GLU A 334 11.82 1.31 -5.05
N LEU A 335 12.82 0.48 -4.74
CA LEU A 335 13.10 0.06 -3.38
C LEU A 335 13.46 1.25 -2.47
N SER A 336 14.25 2.19 -3.00
CA SER A 336 14.64 3.41 -2.34
C SER A 336 13.40 4.23 -1.92
N LEU A 337 12.51 4.52 -2.88
CA LEU A 337 11.24 5.19 -2.64
C LEU A 337 10.37 4.47 -1.61
N LEU A 338 10.27 3.13 -1.67
CA LEU A 338 9.52 2.34 -0.70
C LEU A 338 10.11 2.46 0.72
N THR A 339 11.43 2.50 0.84
CA THR A 339 12.11 2.63 2.15
C THR A 339 11.94 4.04 2.76
N ALA A 340 11.77 5.08 1.95
CA ALA A 340 11.52 6.45 2.42
C ALA A 340 10.21 6.61 3.22
N PHE A 341 9.27 5.67 3.12
CA PHE A 341 8.03 5.66 3.93
C PHE A 341 8.23 5.17 5.37
N ILE A 342 9.36 4.53 5.70
CA ILE A 342 9.65 4.05 7.05
C ILE A 342 9.80 5.22 8.04
N PRO A 343 10.63 6.27 7.76
CA PRO A 343 10.69 7.47 8.59
C PRO A 343 9.33 8.11 8.82
N TYR A 344 8.54 8.28 7.76
CA TYR A 344 7.19 8.85 7.86
C TYR A 344 6.33 8.13 8.89
N ALA A 345 6.35 6.80 8.84
CA ALA A 345 5.60 5.99 9.77
C ALA A 345 6.12 6.23 11.20
N LEU A 346 7.43 6.08 11.43
CA LEU A 346 8.03 6.25 12.76
C LEU A 346 7.71 7.62 13.36
N TYR A 347 7.92 8.71 12.63
CA TYR A 347 7.58 10.07 13.10
C TYR A 347 6.08 10.22 13.41
N MET A 348 5.20 9.67 12.56
CA MET A 348 3.76 9.69 12.83
C MET A 348 3.37 8.91 14.09
N SER A 349 4.12 7.87 14.48
CA SER A 349 3.90 7.19 15.76
C SER A 349 4.44 7.98 16.95
N GLU A 350 5.46 8.82 16.79
CA GLU A 350 5.93 9.67 17.88
C GLU A 350 4.93 10.78 18.22
N LEU A 351 4.13 11.23 17.24
CA LEU A 351 3.02 12.15 17.48
C LEU A 351 2.00 11.63 18.51
N ARG A 352 1.90 10.30 18.72
CA ARG A 352 1.01 9.70 19.77
C ARG A 352 1.37 10.22 21.17
N GLY A 353 2.66 10.47 21.38
CA GLY A 353 3.25 10.84 22.65
C GLY A 353 4.03 12.15 22.57
N ALA A 354 3.71 13.04 21.63
CA ALA A 354 4.45 14.29 21.38
C ALA A 354 4.70 15.10 22.66
N VAL A 355 3.72 15.13 23.57
CA VAL A 355 3.83 15.79 24.89
C VAL A 355 4.92 15.13 25.75
N VAL A 356 4.99 13.80 25.78
CA VAL A 356 6.00 13.05 26.52
C VAL A 356 7.37 13.13 25.81
N PHE A 357 7.37 13.12 24.47
CA PHE A 357 8.58 13.25 23.67
C PHE A 357 9.27 14.60 23.86
N ARG A 358 8.50 15.69 24.00
CA ARG A 358 9.03 17.02 24.33
C ARG A 358 9.64 17.11 25.74
N LEU A 359 9.21 16.26 26.66
CA LEU A 359 9.78 16.19 28.01
C LEU A 359 11.10 15.40 28.05
N LEU A 360 11.39 14.63 27.00
CA LEU A 360 12.66 13.90 26.90
C LEU A 360 13.74 14.85 26.37
N PRO A 361 14.97 14.82 26.94
CA PRO A 361 16.09 15.64 26.47
C PRO A 361 16.69 15.06 25.18
N ILE A 362 15.90 15.03 24.11
CA ILE A 362 16.26 14.50 22.80
C ILE A 362 16.29 15.66 21.82
N SER A 363 17.47 15.93 21.24
CA SER A 363 17.56 16.91 20.17
C SER A 363 16.92 16.38 18.87
N PRO A 364 16.33 17.24 18.02
CA PRO A 364 15.76 16.84 16.74
C PRO A 364 16.75 16.07 15.85
N ILE A 365 18.03 16.46 15.88
CA ILE A 365 19.12 15.78 15.17
C ILE A 365 19.33 14.36 15.71
N ARG A 366 19.29 14.17 17.03
CA ARG A 366 19.42 12.84 17.64
C ARG A 366 18.23 11.96 17.28
N ASN A 367 17.04 12.56 17.21
CA ASN A 367 15.84 11.85 16.77
C ASN A 367 15.97 11.41 15.30
N LEU A 368 16.40 12.32 14.42
CA LEU A 368 16.69 12.04 13.02
C LEU A 368 17.66 10.88 12.83
N ILE A 369 18.79 10.87 13.56
CA ILE A 369 19.79 9.80 13.46
C ILE A 369 19.19 8.43 13.80
N SER A 370 18.28 8.36 14.79
CA SER A 370 17.58 7.12 15.12
C SER A 370 16.75 6.59 13.94
N LYS A 371 15.95 7.45 13.30
CA LYS A 371 15.08 7.07 12.16
C LYS A 371 15.90 6.73 10.91
N LEU A 372 16.97 7.49 10.68
CA LEU A 372 17.91 7.23 9.60
C LEU A 372 18.57 5.86 9.77
N THR A 373 18.98 5.51 10.99
CA THR A 373 19.55 4.17 11.29
C THR A 373 18.55 3.06 10.97
N MET A 374 17.28 3.21 11.35
CA MET A 374 16.25 2.22 11.04
C MET A 374 16.00 2.08 9.52
N THR A 375 16.04 3.20 8.79
CA THR A 375 15.84 3.24 7.33
C THR A 375 17.01 2.58 6.60
N LEU A 376 18.25 2.84 7.03
CA LEU A 376 19.44 2.17 6.50
C LEU A 376 19.41 0.66 6.72
N ILE A 377 19.04 0.23 7.93
CA ILE A 377 18.91 -1.21 8.24
C ILE A 377 17.89 -1.85 7.28
N ALA A 378 16.73 -1.22 7.09
CA ALA A 378 15.70 -1.72 6.18
C ALA A 378 16.18 -1.81 4.73
N TYR A 379 16.84 -0.74 4.26
CA TYR A 379 17.37 -0.66 2.90
C TYR A 379 18.41 -1.76 2.63
N TYR A 380 19.40 -1.91 3.51
CA TYR A 380 20.48 -2.89 3.29
C TYR A 380 20.02 -4.33 3.46
N ILE A 381 19.06 -4.61 4.35
CA ILE A 381 18.44 -5.94 4.45
C ILE A 381 17.71 -6.30 3.16
N ALA A 382 17.03 -5.33 2.53
CA ALA A 382 16.25 -5.57 1.31
C ALA A 382 17.10 -5.59 0.03
N THR A 383 18.23 -4.87 -0.01
CA THR A 383 19.14 -4.87 -1.17
C THR A 383 20.09 -6.07 -1.18
N ALA A 384 20.48 -6.60 -0.01
CA ALA A 384 21.45 -7.70 0.08
C ALA A 384 21.10 -8.95 -0.77
N PRO A 385 19.84 -9.44 -0.78
CA PRO A 385 19.47 -10.56 -1.65
C PRO A 385 19.65 -10.28 -3.15
N MET A 386 19.36 -9.05 -3.60
CA MET A 386 19.52 -8.65 -5.00
C MET A 386 21.00 -8.53 -5.39
N MET A 387 21.85 -8.02 -4.49
CA MET A 387 23.30 -7.99 -4.70
C MET A 387 23.88 -9.39 -4.89
N ILE A 388 23.45 -10.34 -4.05
CA ILE A 388 23.86 -11.76 -4.12
C ILE A 388 23.44 -12.36 -5.48
N ILE A 389 22.20 -12.14 -5.89
CA ILE A 389 21.68 -12.63 -7.18
C ILE A 389 22.51 -12.06 -8.35
N ALA A 390 22.84 -10.77 -8.33
CA ALA A 390 23.65 -10.16 -9.38
C ALA A 390 25.05 -10.74 -9.51
N LEU A 391 25.67 -11.12 -8.39
CA LEU A 391 26.95 -11.83 -8.38
C LEU A 391 26.81 -13.24 -8.98
N PHE A 392 25.74 -13.97 -8.66
CA PHE A 392 25.46 -15.28 -9.27
C PHE A 392 25.28 -15.20 -10.79
N TYR A 393 24.64 -14.14 -11.28
CA TYR A 393 24.46 -13.88 -12.72
C TYR A 393 25.71 -13.28 -13.40
N LYS A 394 26.84 -13.16 -12.69
CA LYS A 394 28.11 -12.61 -13.19
C LYS A 394 27.96 -11.21 -13.80
N LEU A 395 27.04 -10.41 -13.27
CA LEU A 395 26.88 -9.03 -13.71
C LEU A 395 28.10 -8.17 -13.31
N PRO A 396 28.39 -7.09 -14.05
CA PRO A 396 29.50 -6.20 -13.74
C PRO A 396 29.51 -5.77 -12.26
N LEU A 397 30.65 -5.93 -11.58
CA LEU A 397 30.81 -5.51 -10.17
C LEU A 397 30.50 -4.02 -9.96
N SER A 398 30.71 -3.21 -11.00
CA SER A 398 30.36 -1.79 -11.01
C SER A 398 28.86 -1.51 -10.81
N LEU A 399 27.97 -2.47 -11.08
CA LEU A 399 26.53 -2.36 -10.79
C LEU A 399 26.18 -2.51 -9.31
N GLN A 400 27.09 -3.02 -8.49
CA GLN A 400 26.88 -3.08 -7.04
C GLN A 400 26.95 -1.67 -6.43
N VAL A 401 27.68 -0.74 -7.06
CA VAL A 401 27.83 0.63 -6.59
C VAL A 401 26.51 1.40 -6.55
N PRO A 402 25.70 1.50 -7.63
CA PRO A 402 24.40 2.16 -7.55
C PRO A 402 23.46 1.52 -6.53
N ILE A 403 23.50 0.18 -6.36
CA ILE A 403 22.72 -0.52 -5.33
C ILE A 403 23.15 -0.10 -3.93
N LEU A 404 24.45 0.02 -3.70
CA LEU A 404 24.98 0.40 -2.40
C LEU A 404 24.80 1.88 -2.07
N LEU A 405 24.71 2.76 -3.09
CA LEU A 405 24.65 4.21 -2.93
C LEU A 405 23.24 4.81 -3.04
N ALA A 406 22.26 4.06 -3.55
CA ALA A 406 20.87 4.52 -3.67
C ALA A 406 20.11 4.59 -2.34
N PHE A 407 20.78 4.49 -1.19
CA PHE A 407 20.24 4.90 0.11
C PHE A 407 20.31 6.43 0.32
N GLY A 408 21.04 7.16 -0.52
CA GLY A 408 21.14 8.62 -0.47
C GLY A 408 19.77 9.32 -0.48
N PRO A 409 18.89 9.03 -1.44
CA PRO A 409 17.58 9.69 -1.51
C PRO A 409 16.69 9.43 -0.26
N PRO A 410 16.63 8.20 0.31
CA PRO A 410 15.92 7.93 1.55
C PRO A 410 16.47 8.70 2.74
N ILE A 411 17.79 8.95 2.78
CA ILE A 411 18.40 9.81 3.80
C ILE A 411 17.87 11.24 3.71
N ALA A 412 17.84 11.81 2.51
CA ALA A 412 17.32 13.15 2.29
C ALA A 412 15.82 13.21 2.65
N ALA A 413 15.03 12.23 2.23
CA ALA A 413 13.62 12.12 2.58
C ALA A 413 13.38 11.99 4.10
N THR A 414 14.26 11.30 4.82
CA THR A 414 14.21 11.17 6.28
C THR A 414 14.42 12.53 6.96
N ALA A 415 15.37 13.35 6.48
CA ALA A 415 15.61 14.68 7.01
C ALA A 415 14.45 15.64 6.76
N VAL A 416 13.86 15.59 5.57
CA VAL A 416 12.68 16.41 5.26
C VAL A 416 11.47 16.01 6.10
N MET A 417 11.30 14.72 6.38
CA MET A 417 10.26 14.26 7.31
C MET A 417 10.48 14.80 8.73
N ALA A 418 11.72 14.91 9.18
CA ALA A 418 12.03 15.49 10.49
C ALA A 418 11.63 16.97 10.56
N ILE A 419 11.85 17.75 9.50
CA ILE A 419 11.41 19.15 9.41
C ILE A 419 9.89 19.24 9.57
N LEU A 420 9.16 18.47 8.77
CA LEU A 420 7.69 18.46 8.81
C LEU A 420 7.15 17.99 10.17
N PHE A 421 7.85 17.06 10.83
CA PHE A 421 7.50 16.61 12.17
C PHE A 421 7.66 17.75 13.19
N GLU A 422 8.79 18.45 13.20
CA GLU A 422 9.03 19.57 14.12
C GLU A 422 8.03 20.71 13.89
N GLU A 423 7.73 21.06 12.64
CA GLU A 423 6.70 22.05 12.30
C GLU A 423 5.30 21.61 12.73
N SER A 424 4.93 20.34 12.48
CA SER A 424 3.62 19.82 12.89
C SER A 424 3.43 19.83 14.41
N ILE A 425 4.52 19.60 15.15
CA ILE A 425 4.54 19.63 16.61
C ILE A 425 4.47 21.06 17.12
N SER A 426 5.21 22.01 16.54
CA SER A 426 5.20 23.42 16.96
C SER A 426 3.81 24.06 16.80
N GLU A 427 3.10 23.73 15.72
CA GLU A 427 1.76 24.24 15.43
C GLU A 427 0.63 23.50 16.19
N GLY A 428 0.95 22.42 16.91
CA GLY A 428 -0.06 21.56 17.55
C GLY A 428 -1.00 20.89 16.55
N ALA A 429 -0.59 20.81 15.28
CA ALA A 429 -1.42 20.39 14.18
C ALA A 429 -1.57 18.87 14.15
N VAL A 430 -2.82 18.41 14.02
CA VAL A 430 -3.08 16.98 13.84
C VAL A 430 -2.85 16.64 12.36
N PRO A 431 -2.05 15.61 12.04
CA PRO A 431 -1.74 15.29 10.65
C PRO A 431 -3.02 15.09 9.83
N SER A 432 -3.10 15.86 8.74
CA SER A 432 -4.23 15.89 7.81
C SER A 432 -3.90 15.09 6.56
N THR A 433 -4.92 14.73 5.78
CA THR A 433 -4.70 14.09 4.47
C THR A 433 -3.88 14.97 3.54
N LEU A 434 -4.02 16.30 3.66
CA LEU A 434 -3.25 17.27 2.89
C LEU A 434 -1.75 17.20 3.25
N THR A 435 -1.39 17.10 4.53
CA THR A 435 0.02 17.01 4.94
C THR A 435 0.65 15.69 4.49
N MET A 436 -0.11 14.59 4.43
CA MET A 436 0.38 13.34 3.83
C MET A 436 0.60 13.47 2.32
N PHE A 437 -0.28 14.19 1.62
CA PHE A 437 -0.15 14.43 0.18
C PHE A 437 1.05 15.33 -0.15
N VAL A 438 1.20 16.41 0.61
CA VAL A 438 2.35 17.31 0.53
C VAL A 438 3.63 16.55 0.82
N TYR A 439 3.65 15.71 1.85
CA TYR A 439 4.79 14.84 2.14
C TYR A 439 5.11 13.90 0.97
N ALA A 440 4.11 13.21 0.40
CA ALA A 440 4.34 12.31 -0.72
C ALA A 440 4.91 13.05 -1.95
N LEU A 441 4.42 14.26 -2.25
CA LEU A 441 4.95 15.11 -3.31
C LEU A 441 6.41 15.51 -3.04
N ILE A 442 6.71 15.93 -1.81
CA ILE A 442 8.05 16.31 -1.40
C ILE A 442 9.01 15.11 -1.49
N VAL A 443 8.60 13.92 -1.03
CA VAL A 443 9.40 12.69 -1.17
C VAL A 443 9.63 12.38 -2.64
N MET A 444 8.60 12.47 -3.50
CA MET A 444 8.78 12.25 -4.94
C MET A 444 9.76 13.25 -5.58
N LEU A 445 9.82 14.50 -5.10
CA LEU A 445 10.79 15.48 -5.58
C LEU A 445 12.21 15.20 -5.09
N VAL A 446 12.36 14.92 -3.79
CA VAL A 446 13.65 14.61 -3.12
C VAL A 446 14.23 13.28 -3.60
N GLU A 447 13.39 12.30 -3.94
CA GLU A 447 13.83 11.05 -4.57
C GLU A 447 14.09 11.25 -6.08
N GLY A 448 13.25 12.04 -6.74
CA GLY A 448 13.26 12.24 -8.17
C GLY A 448 14.50 12.96 -8.69
N LEU A 449 15.00 13.97 -7.97
CA LEU A 449 16.18 14.75 -8.38
C LEU A 449 17.46 13.90 -8.42
N PRO A 450 17.86 13.18 -7.34
CA PRO A 450 18.97 12.23 -7.40
C PRO A 450 18.77 11.15 -8.46
N THR A 451 17.56 10.59 -8.59
CA THR A 451 17.27 9.53 -9.57
C THR A 451 17.44 10.03 -11.00
N ALA A 452 16.91 11.22 -11.32
CA ALA A 452 17.08 11.83 -12.62
C ALA A 452 18.56 12.12 -12.91
N SER A 453 19.31 12.58 -11.91
CA SER A 453 20.75 12.84 -12.07
C SER A 453 21.56 11.58 -12.39
N LEU A 454 21.18 10.43 -11.82
CA LEU A 454 21.77 9.13 -12.15
C LEU A 454 21.57 8.82 -13.63
N PHE A 455 20.33 8.90 -14.13
CA PHE A 455 20.03 8.57 -15.52
C PHE A 455 20.69 9.54 -16.51
N VAL A 456 20.68 10.84 -16.20
CA VAL A 456 21.37 11.86 -17.01
C VAL A 456 22.88 11.61 -17.05
N ALA A 457 23.51 11.39 -15.88
CA ALA A 457 24.94 11.10 -15.82
C ALA A 457 25.30 9.78 -16.53
N GLN A 458 24.44 8.77 -16.43
CA GLN A 458 24.62 7.49 -17.13
C GLN A 458 24.54 7.65 -18.64
N MET A 459 23.64 8.50 -19.15
CA MET A 459 23.53 8.80 -20.59
C MET A 459 24.71 9.61 -21.12
N LEU A 460 25.26 10.54 -20.32
CA LEU A 460 26.33 11.44 -20.74
C LEU A 460 27.74 10.84 -20.60
N ILE A 461 28.01 10.15 -19.49
CA ILE A 461 29.35 9.69 -19.12
C ILE A 461 29.51 8.19 -19.40
N GLY A 462 28.41 7.42 -19.33
CA GLY A 462 28.45 5.97 -19.35
C GLY A 462 28.97 5.36 -18.03
N GLY A 463 28.93 4.03 -17.96
CA GLY A 463 29.28 3.28 -16.74
C GLY A 463 28.25 3.42 -15.61
N TYR A 464 28.59 2.87 -14.44
CA TYR A 464 27.66 2.80 -13.29
C TYR A 464 28.19 3.50 -12.03
N VAL A 465 29.51 3.59 -11.88
CA VAL A 465 30.16 4.11 -10.67
C VAL A 465 30.03 5.63 -10.57
N ILE A 466 30.44 6.36 -11.62
CA ILE A 466 30.39 7.83 -11.63
C ILE A 466 28.94 8.34 -11.54
N PRO A 467 27.96 7.81 -12.32
CA PRO A 467 26.57 8.21 -12.16
C PRO A 467 25.99 7.97 -10.75
N ALA A 468 26.35 6.84 -10.12
CA ALA A 468 25.94 6.56 -8.75
C ALA A 468 26.54 7.54 -7.73
N LEU A 469 27.79 7.98 -7.93
CA LEU A 469 28.41 9.01 -7.12
C LEU A 469 27.73 10.37 -7.30
N VAL A 470 27.38 10.73 -8.53
CA VAL A 470 26.63 11.98 -8.82
C VAL A 470 25.29 11.99 -8.07
N MET A 471 24.53 10.89 -8.15
CA MET A 471 23.29 10.72 -7.39
C MET A 471 23.51 10.87 -5.88
N LEU A 472 24.54 10.23 -5.33
CA LEU A 472 24.86 10.33 -3.91
C LEU A 472 25.22 11.76 -3.51
N ILE A 473 26.04 12.45 -4.31
CA ILE A 473 26.45 13.84 -4.04
C ILE A 473 25.21 14.74 -4.00
N ILE A 474 24.30 14.62 -4.97
CA ILE A 474 23.07 15.40 -4.99
C ILE A 474 22.20 15.09 -3.77
N SER A 475 22.06 13.80 -3.43
CA SER A 475 21.33 13.39 -2.21
C SER A 475 21.94 13.97 -0.93
N MET A 476 23.28 14.02 -0.85
CA MET A 476 23.99 14.58 0.30
C MET A 476 23.87 16.10 0.37
N ILE A 477 23.77 16.79 -0.77
CA ILE A 477 23.46 18.23 -0.83
C ILE A 477 22.05 18.47 -0.30
N GLU A 478 21.06 17.72 -0.78
CA GLU A 478 19.67 17.82 -0.29
C GLU A 478 19.58 17.54 1.22
N PHE A 479 20.27 16.49 1.68
CA PHE A 479 20.35 16.16 3.10
C PHE A 479 21.03 17.27 3.92
N ALA A 480 22.11 17.86 3.44
CA ALA A 480 22.81 18.95 4.14
C ALA A 480 21.93 20.20 4.24
N VAL A 481 21.21 20.55 3.16
CA VAL A 481 20.23 21.66 3.18
C VAL A 481 19.13 21.38 4.20
N ALA A 482 18.57 20.17 4.20
CA ALA A 482 17.54 19.78 5.16
C ALA A 482 18.05 19.81 6.62
N LEU A 483 19.29 19.38 6.87
CA LEU A 483 19.92 19.45 8.19
C LEU A 483 20.09 20.90 8.67
N VAL A 484 20.50 21.82 7.79
CA VAL A 484 20.63 23.25 8.14
C VAL A 484 19.28 23.84 8.53
N ILE A 485 18.21 23.49 7.81
CA ILE A 485 16.85 23.93 8.12
C ILE A 485 16.40 23.35 9.47
N LEU A 486 16.58 22.05 9.69
CA LEU A 486 16.22 21.38 10.96
C LEU A 486 16.98 21.96 12.16
N ALA A 487 18.27 22.28 12.00
CA ALA A 487 19.09 22.87 13.05
C ALA A 487 18.69 24.32 13.39
N ARG A 488 18.08 25.05 12.44
CA ARG A 488 17.49 26.37 12.72
C ARG A 488 16.18 26.24 13.49
N LEU A 489 15.33 25.29 13.09
CA LEU A 489 14.09 25.00 13.78
C LEU A 489 14.30 24.56 15.23
N SER A 490 15.39 23.83 15.52
CA SER A 490 15.70 23.38 16.89
C SER A 490 16.17 24.47 17.86
N ARG A 491 16.38 25.71 17.40
CA ARG A 491 16.80 26.85 18.24
C ARG A 491 15.62 27.70 18.73
N HIS A 492 14.42 27.42 18.23
CA HIS A 492 13.15 28.00 18.64
C HIS A 492 12.36 26.97 19.47
#